data_AF-A0A8H3HW72-F1
#
_entry.id   AF-A0A8H3HW72-F1
#
_cell.length_a   1.000
_cell.length_b   1.000
_cell.length_c   1.000
_cell.angle_alpha   90.00
_cell.angle_beta   90.00
_cell.angle_gamma   90.00
#
_symmetry.space_group_name_H-M   'P 1'
#
loop_
_entity.id
_entity.type
_entity.pdbx_description
1 polymer ?
#
loop_
_entity_poly.entity_id
_entity_poly.type
_entity_poly.pdbx_seq_one_letter_code
_entity_poly.pdbx_strand_id
1 'polypeptide(L)'
;MSISPKSITHDARRISSWTGQFNRAFTGYHEIPDDFGKRTPAREPTAKNMRRMLEKPREIPTCTYVSGHTDSTGEERFYITSDSIIEGGYDFSRVIYYSEIREKLLLEHHEAPVMLVTDMCGCDNLMKLPYVYSYENGKVTCTKTQYYTGAEWDSVDVVHFAATLPDEQSTFFSCGSVYNLALCNVPLEEKLSLEQTVEYIQVQMDERLGKDSRYSPQNHRVYTSRKFDDDDFFGTLGFSF
;
A
#
# COMPACT_ATOMS: atom_id res chain seq x y z
N MET A 1 10.73 -13.88 9.27
CA MET A 1 11.88 -13.10 8.73
C MET A 1 11.79 -11.71 9.36
N SER A 2 12.86 -11.20 9.99
CA SER A 2 12.86 -9.86 10.62
C SER A 2 13.24 -8.81 9.59
N ILE A 3 12.39 -7.81 9.36
CA ILE A 3 12.72 -6.68 8.47
C ILE A 3 13.73 -5.79 9.20
N SER A 4 14.87 -5.52 8.57
CA SER A 4 15.88 -4.62 9.14
C SER A 4 15.32 -3.20 9.27
N PRO A 5 15.46 -2.52 10.43
CA PRO A 5 15.06 -1.11 10.59
C PRO A 5 15.68 -0.16 9.56
N LYS A 6 16.86 -0.51 9.03
CA LYS A 6 17.53 0.25 7.96
C LYS A 6 16.75 0.20 6.65
N SER A 7 16.16 -0.96 6.31
CA SER A 7 15.37 -1.13 5.09
C SER A 7 14.09 -0.28 5.12
N ILE A 8 13.40 -0.25 6.26
CA ILE A 8 12.18 0.58 6.47
C ILE A 8 12.48 2.07 6.31
N THR A 9 13.66 2.51 6.76
CA THR A 9 14.09 3.91 6.61
C THR A 9 14.25 4.31 5.15
N HIS A 10 14.78 3.42 4.32
CA HIS A 10 14.91 3.67 2.89
C HIS A 10 13.54 3.76 2.21
N ASP A 11 12.61 2.87 2.52
CA ASP A 11 11.27 2.87 1.94
C ASP A 11 10.48 4.11 2.33
N ALA A 12 10.53 4.53 3.59
CA ALA A 12 9.86 5.75 4.05
C ALA A 12 10.42 7.02 3.39
N ARG A 13 11.75 7.11 3.19
CA ARG A 13 12.36 8.23 2.48
C ARG A 13 11.97 8.26 1.01
N ARG A 14 11.98 7.08 0.37
CA ARG A 14 11.64 6.96 -1.06
C ARG A 14 10.17 7.29 -1.30
N ILE A 15 9.25 6.74 -0.51
CA ILE A 15 7.83 7.05 -0.64
C ILE A 15 7.54 8.52 -0.31
N SER A 16 8.22 9.10 0.67
CA SER A 16 8.07 10.54 0.97
C SER A 16 8.57 11.41 -0.18
N SER A 17 9.67 11.03 -0.85
CA SER A 17 10.17 11.75 -2.02
C SER A 17 9.24 11.59 -3.23
N TRP A 18 8.75 10.38 -3.48
CA TRP A 18 7.86 10.08 -4.59
C TRP A 18 6.50 10.77 -4.41
N THR A 19 5.88 10.65 -3.24
CA THR A 19 4.61 11.35 -2.93
C THR A 19 4.77 12.87 -2.83
N GLY A 20 5.96 13.36 -2.50
CA GLY A 20 6.28 14.80 -2.51
C GLY A 20 6.16 15.45 -3.89
N GLN A 21 6.24 14.64 -4.96
CA GLN A 21 6.00 15.12 -6.32
C GLN A 21 4.53 15.48 -6.56
N PHE A 22 3.58 14.97 -5.78
CA PHE A 22 2.15 15.29 -5.93
C PHE A 22 1.74 16.69 -5.41
N ASN A 23 2.68 17.64 -5.30
CA ASN A 23 2.53 18.98 -4.70
C ASN A 23 1.71 18.98 -3.39
N ARG A 24 1.95 18.00 -2.51
CA ARG A 24 1.12 17.74 -1.33
C ARG A 24 1.94 17.53 -0.06
N ALA A 25 1.32 17.90 1.07
CA ALA A 25 1.88 17.70 2.39
C ALA A 25 1.78 16.22 2.80
N PHE A 26 2.93 15.57 2.96
CA PHE A 26 3.02 14.21 3.49
C PHE A 26 2.93 14.21 5.01
N THR A 27 2.06 13.35 5.57
CA THR A 27 2.06 13.05 7.01
C THR A 27 2.55 11.61 7.21
N GLY A 28 3.80 11.45 7.64
CA GLY A 28 4.40 10.13 7.89
C GLY A 28 4.29 9.69 9.35
N TYR A 29 3.85 8.45 9.56
CA TYR A 29 3.98 7.73 10.82
C TYR A 29 4.98 6.59 10.62
N HIS A 30 6.09 6.61 11.36
CA HIS A 30 7.22 5.70 11.21
C HIS A 30 8.02 5.56 12.51
N GLU A 31 8.70 4.43 12.68
CA GLU A 31 9.63 4.22 13.81
C GLU A 31 11.02 4.85 13.61
N ILE A 32 11.22 5.56 12.50
CA ILE A 32 12.53 6.16 12.16
C ILE A 32 12.87 7.22 13.21
N PRO A 33 13.99 7.06 13.94
CA PRO A 33 14.47 8.08 14.87
C PRO A 33 14.82 9.39 14.16
N ASP A 34 14.77 10.51 14.87
CA ASP A 34 15.31 11.77 14.40
C ASP A 34 16.85 11.71 14.23
N ASP A 35 17.45 12.80 13.74
CA ASP A 35 18.91 12.90 13.52
C ASP A 35 19.74 12.72 14.81
N PHE A 36 19.08 12.77 15.98
CA PHE A 36 19.69 12.55 17.30
C PHE A 36 19.38 11.15 17.87
N GLY A 37 18.79 10.26 17.08
CA GLY A 37 18.45 8.90 17.48
C GLY A 37 17.22 8.82 18.40
N LYS A 38 16.44 9.91 18.56
CA LYS A 38 15.23 9.92 19.38
C LYS A 38 14.00 9.60 18.55
N ARG A 39 13.17 8.69 19.06
CA ARG A 39 11.85 8.45 18.48
C ARG A 39 10.93 9.62 18.82
N THR A 40 10.09 10.02 17.88
CA THR A 40 9.05 11.03 18.10
C THR A 40 7.74 10.31 18.40
N PRO A 41 7.22 10.30 19.65
CA PRO A 41 6.04 9.51 20.01
C PRO A 41 4.79 9.84 19.17
N ALA A 42 4.67 11.09 18.72
CA ALA A 42 3.58 11.53 17.85
C ALA A 42 3.63 10.93 16.43
N ARG A 43 4.76 10.36 16.02
CA ARG A 43 4.98 9.74 14.71
C ARG A 43 5.12 8.22 14.78
N GLU A 44 5.12 7.60 15.96
CA GLU A 44 5.20 6.15 16.05
C GLU A 44 3.93 5.49 15.47
N PRO A 45 4.05 4.38 14.71
CA PRO A 45 2.90 3.66 14.15
C PRO A 45 2.22 2.80 15.21
N THR A 46 1.76 3.45 16.28
CA THR A 46 0.95 2.83 17.34
C THR A 46 -0.48 2.63 16.85
N ALA A 47 -1.23 1.72 17.47
CA ALA A 47 -2.63 1.51 17.17
C ALA A 47 -3.43 2.82 17.17
N LYS A 48 -3.22 3.65 18.19
CA LYS A 48 -3.88 4.96 18.32
C LYS A 48 -3.55 5.91 17.18
N ASN A 49 -2.28 6.02 16.82
CA ASN A 49 -1.85 6.95 15.76
C ASN A 49 -2.32 6.48 14.38
N MET A 50 -2.26 5.16 14.11
CA MET A 50 -2.76 4.56 12.88
C MET A 50 -4.27 4.76 12.72
N ARG A 51 -5.07 4.50 13.76
CA ARG A 51 -6.52 4.75 13.74
C ARG A 51 -6.85 6.20 13.46
N ARG A 52 -6.18 7.12 14.17
CA ARG A 52 -6.35 8.57 13.97
C ARG A 52 -6.03 9.00 12.54
N MET A 53 -5.03 8.38 11.91
CA MET A 53 -4.66 8.65 10.52
C MET A 53 -5.75 8.18 9.56
N LEU A 54 -6.25 6.95 9.75
CA LEU A 54 -7.28 6.35 8.91
C LEU A 54 -8.65 7.06 9.03
N GLU A 55 -8.98 7.59 10.21
CA GLU A 55 -10.23 8.33 10.49
C GLU A 55 -10.20 9.79 10.07
N LYS A 56 -9.04 10.30 9.63
CA LYS A 56 -8.92 11.74 9.32
C LYS A 56 -9.78 12.06 8.09
N PRO A 57 -10.74 13.02 8.18
CA PRO A 57 -11.55 13.41 7.03
C PRO A 57 -10.71 13.79 5.81
N ARG A 58 -11.24 13.45 4.63
CA ARG A 58 -10.52 13.55 3.34
C ARG A 58 -11.32 14.43 2.39
N GLU A 59 -10.90 15.69 2.27
CA GLU A 59 -11.49 16.67 1.33
C GLU A 59 -10.77 16.67 -0.04
N ILE A 60 -9.60 16.03 -0.12
CA ILE A 60 -8.76 15.96 -1.31
C ILE A 60 -8.25 14.53 -1.52
N PRO A 61 -7.80 14.17 -2.74
CA PRO A 61 -7.30 12.83 -2.99
C PRO A 61 -6.18 12.45 -2.01
N THR A 62 -6.24 11.24 -1.48
CA THR A 62 -5.32 10.82 -0.40
C THR A 62 -4.56 9.58 -0.80
N CYS A 63 -3.23 9.62 -0.67
CA CYS A 63 -2.37 8.45 -0.79
C CYS A 63 -1.99 7.98 0.62
N THR A 64 -2.36 6.75 0.96
CA THR A 64 -1.98 6.08 2.21
C THR A 64 -1.02 4.95 1.88
N TYR A 65 0.21 5.02 2.36
CA TYR A 65 1.19 3.94 2.23
C TYR A 65 1.38 3.24 3.58
N VAL A 66 1.18 1.93 3.61
CA VAL A 66 1.34 1.07 4.78
C VAL A 66 2.37 0.01 4.47
N SER A 67 3.44 -0.03 5.24
CA SER A 67 4.44 -1.11 5.20
C SER A 67 4.65 -1.66 6.61
N GLY A 68 4.88 -2.97 6.68
CA GLY A 68 5.16 -3.65 7.94
C GLY A 68 4.72 -5.10 7.94
N HIS A 69 4.43 -5.58 9.14
CA HIS A 69 4.08 -6.98 9.37
C HIS A 69 2.58 -7.16 9.51
N THR A 70 2.11 -8.29 9.00
CA THR A 70 0.74 -8.74 9.11
C THR A 70 0.72 -10.16 9.64
N ASP A 71 -0.35 -10.50 10.32
CA ASP A 71 -0.63 -11.87 10.76
C ASP A 71 -2.15 -12.11 10.64
N SER A 72 -2.60 -13.30 11.00
CA SER A 72 -4.00 -13.70 10.88
C SER A 72 -4.49 -14.44 12.10
N THR A 73 -5.76 -14.23 12.42
CA THR A 73 -6.51 -15.00 13.40
C THR A 73 -7.79 -15.51 12.77
N GLY A 74 -7.89 -16.82 12.57
CA GLY A 74 -8.97 -17.40 11.78
C GLY A 74 -8.86 -16.99 10.31
N GLU A 75 -9.94 -16.42 9.77
CA GLU A 75 -9.99 -15.93 8.38
C GLU A 75 -9.62 -14.44 8.25
N GLU A 76 -9.39 -13.75 9.38
CA GLU A 76 -9.15 -12.30 9.37
C GLU A 76 -7.68 -11.96 9.53
N ARG A 77 -7.16 -11.13 8.62
CA ARG A 77 -5.81 -10.57 8.66
C ARG A 77 -5.79 -9.24 9.41
N PHE A 78 -4.68 -8.98 10.09
CA PHE A 78 -4.43 -7.72 10.78
C PHE A 78 -3.00 -7.24 10.58
N TYR A 79 -2.85 -5.92 10.60
CA TYR A 79 -1.57 -5.23 10.70
C TYR A 79 -1.08 -5.20 12.15
N ILE A 80 0.18 -5.57 12.34
CA ILE A 80 0.87 -5.54 13.64
C ILE A 80 1.43 -4.13 13.83
N THR A 81 0.90 -3.41 14.81
CA THR A 81 1.36 -2.07 15.16
C THR A 81 2.58 -2.15 16.08
N SER A 82 3.30 -1.03 16.20
CA SER A 82 4.50 -0.95 17.05
C SER A 82 4.24 -1.27 18.53
N ASP A 83 3.02 -1.11 19.01
CA ASP A 83 2.63 -1.29 20.42
C ASP A 83 1.72 -2.51 20.67
N SER A 84 1.51 -3.38 19.66
CA SER A 84 0.67 -4.58 19.80
C SER A 84 1.40 -5.84 20.22
N ILE A 85 2.74 -5.89 20.18
CA ILE A 85 3.51 -7.09 20.55
C ILE A 85 3.63 -7.16 22.08
N ILE A 86 3.21 -8.28 22.68
CA ILE A 86 3.31 -8.56 24.12
C ILE A 86 4.00 -9.92 24.35
N GLU A 87 4.34 -10.23 25.59
CA GLU A 87 4.91 -11.54 25.93
C GLU A 87 3.92 -12.66 25.55
N GLY A 88 4.35 -13.58 24.70
CA GLY A 88 3.56 -14.73 24.28
C GLY A 88 2.55 -14.48 23.15
N GLY A 89 2.49 -13.29 22.54
CA GLY A 89 1.62 -13.05 21.39
C GLY A 89 1.34 -11.57 21.10
N TYR A 90 0.08 -11.27 20.77
CA TYR A 90 -0.39 -9.93 20.43
C TYR A 90 -1.48 -9.44 21.39
N ASP A 91 -1.42 -8.17 21.76
CA ASP A 91 -2.57 -7.45 22.29
C ASP A 91 -3.52 -7.12 21.13
N PHE A 92 -4.54 -7.94 20.94
CA PHE A 92 -5.53 -7.80 19.88
C PHE A 92 -6.35 -6.51 19.94
N SER A 93 -6.31 -5.75 21.05
CA SER A 93 -6.90 -4.40 21.09
C SER A 93 -6.05 -3.35 20.34
N ARG A 94 -4.80 -3.68 20.06
CA ARG A 94 -3.80 -2.79 19.46
C ARG A 94 -3.38 -3.19 18.04
N VAL A 95 -3.79 -4.36 17.55
CA VAL A 95 -3.66 -4.66 16.12
C VAL A 95 -4.69 -3.84 15.33
N ILE A 96 -4.47 -3.66 14.03
CA ILE A 96 -5.45 -3.04 13.14
C ILE A 96 -5.92 -4.08 12.12
N TYR A 97 -7.17 -4.49 12.22
CA TYR A 97 -7.74 -5.49 11.31
C TYR A 97 -7.92 -4.92 9.90
N TYR A 98 -7.88 -5.79 8.88
CA TYR A 98 -8.12 -5.38 7.49
C TYR A 98 -9.55 -4.84 7.30
N SER A 99 -10.53 -5.41 8.02
CA SER A 99 -11.89 -4.89 8.09
C SER A 99 -11.91 -3.47 8.65
N GLU A 100 -11.17 -3.21 9.72
CA GLU A 100 -11.06 -1.91 10.37
C GLU A 100 -10.45 -0.85 9.43
N ILE A 101 -9.39 -1.21 8.68
CA ILE A 101 -8.80 -0.31 7.66
C ILE A 101 -9.84 0.04 6.61
N ARG A 102 -10.54 -0.98 6.08
CA ARG A 102 -11.61 -0.79 5.09
C ARG A 102 -12.71 0.12 5.63
N GLU A 103 -13.27 -0.19 6.80
CA GLU A 103 -14.34 0.61 7.42
C GLU A 103 -13.92 2.06 7.62
N LYS A 104 -12.70 2.30 8.12
CA LYS A 104 -12.21 3.67 8.39
C LYS A 104 -11.95 4.47 7.12
N LEU A 105 -11.37 3.85 6.09
CA LEU A 105 -11.12 4.54 4.83
C LEU A 105 -12.41 4.85 4.06
N LEU A 106 -13.52 4.17 4.37
CA LEU A 106 -14.82 4.27 3.70
C LEU A 106 -15.90 4.97 4.53
N LEU A 107 -15.54 5.61 5.63
CA LEU A 107 -16.50 6.41 6.40
C LEU A 107 -17.21 7.43 5.50
N GLU A 108 -18.52 7.62 5.70
CA GLU A 108 -19.42 8.42 4.85
C GLU A 108 -18.97 9.86 4.58
N HIS A 109 -18.03 10.39 5.36
CA HIS A 109 -17.49 11.75 5.21
C HIS A 109 -16.26 11.82 4.28
N HIS A 110 -15.94 10.74 3.57
CA HIS A 110 -14.84 10.72 2.61
C HIS A 110 -15.38 10.75 1.18
N GLU A 111 -15.38 11.94 0.57
CA GLU A 111 -15.88 12.12 -0.81
C GLU A 111 -14.75 12.14 -1.85
N ALA A 112 -13.49 12.30 -1.42
CA ALA A 112 -12.35 12.39 -2.31
C ALA A 112 -11.73 11.01 -2.62
N PRO A 113 -11.08 10.85 -3.81
CA PRO A 113 -10.40 9.61 -4.16
C PRO A 113 -9.36 9.14 -3.13
N VAL A 114 -9.16 7.83 -3.01
CA VAL A 114 -8.12 7.26 -2.15
C VAL A 114 -7.29 6.21 -2.88
N MET A 115 -5.97 6.32 -2.71
CA MET A 115 -5.01 5.33 -3.11
C MET A 115 -4.39 4.72 -1.85
N LEU A 116 -4.70 3.46 -1.58
CA LEU A 116 -4.07 2.66 -0.55
C LEU A 116 -2.93 1.86 -1.17
N VAL A 117 -1.74 1.92 -0.59
CA VAL A 117 -0.61 1.10 -0.98
C VAL A 117 -0.24 0.24 0.22
N THR A 118 -0.27 -1.08 0.06
CA THR A 118 0.12 -2.04 1.10
C THR A 118 1.36 -2.80 0.68
N ASP A 119 2.45 -2.55 1.37
CA ASP A 119 3.73 -3.22 1.19
C ASP A 119 4.03 -4.16 2.35
N MET A 120 3.30 -5.27 2.33
CA MET A 120 3.20 -6.26 3.39
C MET A 120 3.16 -7.68 2.78
N CYS A 121 3.42 -8.71 3.57
CA CYS A 121 3.28 -10.09 3.10
C CYS A 121 1.79 -10.48 3.00
N GLY A 122 1.46 -11.31 2.00
CA GLY A 122 0.11 -11.83 1.82
C GLY A 122 -0.97 -10.75 1.70
N CYS A 123 -0.72 -9.73 0.87
CA CYS A 123 -1.73 -8.74 0.55
C CYS A 123 -2.84 -9.38 -0.28
N ASP A 124 -4.07 -9.32 0.24
CA ASP A 124 -5.29 -9.66 -0.51
C ASP A 124 -6.06 -8.37 -0.82
N ASN A 125 -7.20 -8.47 -1.50
CA ASN A 125 -8.16 -7.41 -1.73
C ASN A 125 -8.79 -6.94 -0.40
N LEU A 126 -7.98 -6.28 0.43
CA LEU A 126 -8.31 -5.74 1.76
C LEU A 126 -9.57 -4.88 1.69
N MET A 127 -9.60 -4.05 0.65
CA MET A 127 -10.69 -3.13 0.39
C MET A 127 -11.90 -3.81 -0.24
N LYS A 128 -11.89 -5.10 -0.61
CA LYS A 128 -13.03 -5.78 -1.29
C LYS A 128 -13.51 -5.08 -2.57
N LEU A 129 -12.57 -4.57 -3.36
CA LEU A 129 -12.84 -3.82 -4.58
C LEU A 129 -13.29 -4.72 -5.75
N PRO A 130 -14.14 -4.23 -6.65
CA PRO A 130 -14.81 -5.00 -7.70
C PRO A 130 -13.93 -5.39 -8.89
N TYR A 131 -12.81 -4.70 -9.12
CA TYR A 131 -11.88 -5.01 -10.22
C TYR A 131 -10.47 -5.27 -9.72
N VAL A 132 -9.72 -6.08 -10.46
CA VAL A 132 -8.29 -6.34 -10.22
C VAL A 132 -7.51 -6.32 -11.53
N TYR A 133 -6.39 -5.61 -11.49
CA TYR A 133 -5.37 -5.57 -12.53
C TYR A 133 -4.19 -6.45 -12.09
N SER A 134 -3.82 -7.39 -12.96
CA SER A 134 -2.71 -8.33 -12.77
C SER A 134 -1.84 -8.36 -14.02
N TYR A 135 -0.52 -8.49 -13.85
CA TYR A 135 0.41 -8.69 -14.95
C TYR A 135 0.84 -10.17 -15.00
N GLU A 136 0.51 -10.84 -16.10
CA GLU A 136 0.85 -12.25 -16.30
C GLU A 136 1.27 -12.47 -17.77
N ASN A 137 2.32 -13.25 -18.00
CA ASN A 137 2.81 -13.61 -19.34
C ASN A 137 3.07 -12.40 -20.26
N GLY A 138 3.62 -11.31 -19.71
CA GLY A 138 3.94 -10.12 -20.49
C GLY A 138 2.75 -9.21 -20.80
N LYS A 139 1.62 -9.37 -20.10
CA LYS A 139 0.41 -8.59 -20.35
C LYS A 139 -0.35 -8.26 -19.07
N VAL A 140 -0.86 -7.03 -18.99
CA VAL A 140 -1.83 -6.64 -17.97
C VAL A 140 -3.23 -7.09 -18.35
N THR A 141 -3.96 -7.62 -17.37
CA THR A 141 -5.37 -8.00 -17.52
C THR A 141 -6.19 -7.36 -16.41
N CYS A 142 -7.36 -6.83 -16.77
CA CYS A 142 -8.36 -6.34 -15.83
C CYS A 142 -9.51 -7.35 -15.74
N THR A 143 -9.76 -7.90 -14.54
CA THR A 143 -10.84 -8.87 -14.30
C THR A 143 -11.74 -8.42 -13.16
N LYS A 144 -12.96 -8.99 -13.13
CA LYS A 144 -13.92 -8.77 -12.05
C LYS A 144 -13.54 -9.65 -10.85
N THR A 145 -13.59 -9.09 -9.64
CA THR A 145 -13.42 -9.85 -8.41
C THR A 145 -14.75 -10.46 -7.96
N GLN A 146 -14.72 -11.29 -6.92
CA GLN A 146 -15.92 -11.80 -6.25
C GLN A 146 -16.81 -10.71 -5.63
N TYR A 147 -16.31 -9.47 -5.52
CA TYR A 147 -17.01 -8.32 -4.94
C TYR A 147 -17.60 -7.39 -6.01
N TYR A 148 -17.57 -7.78 -7.29
CA TYR A 148 -18.04 -6.96 -8.42
C TYR A 148 -19.47 -6.42 -8.29
N THR A 149 -20.36 -7.17 -7.64
CA THR A 149 -21.76 -6.79 -7.47
C THR A 149 -22.03 -6.00 -6.19
N GLY A 150 -20.99 -5.69 -5.41
CA GLY A 150 -21.11 -4.90 -4.18
C GLY A 150 -21.37 -3.43 -4.52
N ALA A 151 -22.46 -2.87 -4.00
CA ALA A 151 -22.82 -1.46 -4.17
C ALA A 151 -21.93 -0.49 -3.35
N GLU A 152 -20.92 -1.01 -2.64
CA GLU A 152 -20.06 -0.25 -1.73
C GLU A 152 -19.12 0.73 -2.45
N TRP A 153 -19.02 0.68 -3.79
CA TRP A 153 -17.95 1.31 -4.56
C TRP A 153 -18.39 2.32 -5.62
N ASP A 154 -19.68 2.63 -5.70
CA ASP A 154 -20.24 3.49 -6.77
C ASP A 154 -20.01 4.99 -6.53
N SER A 155 -19.61 5.41 -5.33
CA SER A 155 -19.56 6.83 -4.93
C SER A 155 -18.19 7.49 -5.03
N VAL A 156 -17.08 6.73 -4.94
CA VAL A 156 -15.71 7.29 -4.85
C VAL A 156 -14.70 6.40 -5.57
N ASP A 157 -13.73 7.04 -6.23
CA ASP A 157 -12.58 6.35 -6.81
C ASP A 157 -11.64 5.83 -5.71
N VAL A 158 -11.55 4.50 -5.59
CA VAL A 158 -10.72 3.79 -4.62
C VAL A 158 -9.78 2.87 -5.36
N VAL A 159 -8.49 2.97 -5.05
CA VAL A 159 -7.46 2.12 -5.62
C VAL A 159 -6.61 1.51 -4.50
N HIS A 160 -6.35 0.23 -4.60
CA HIS A 160 -5.50 -0.52 -3.67
C HIS A 160 -4.37 -1.22 -4.42
N PHE A 161 -3.16 -0.69 -4.25
CA PHE A 161 -1.90 -1.29 -4.68
C PHE A 161 -1.42 -2.29 -3.63
N ALA A 162 -1.47 -3.58 -3.96
CA ALA A 162 -1.04 -4.68 -3.11
C ALA A 162 0.31 -5.23 -3.60
N ALA A 163 1.34 -5.14 -2.76
CA ALA A 163 2.71 -5.49 -3.11
C ALA A 163 2.94 -6.98 -3.41
N THR A 164 2.08 -7.85 -2.89
CA THR A 164 2.19 -9.31 -3.01
C THR A 164 0.84 -9.93 -3.34
N LEU A 165 0.84 -11.18 -3.77
CA LEU A 165 -0.36 -12.04 -3.73
C LEU A 165 -0.69 -12.49 -2.28
N PRO A 166 -1.90 -13.02 -2.02
CA PRO A 166 -2.31 -13.46 -0.66
C PRO A 166 -1.40 -14.51 -0.01
N ASP A 167 -0.75 -15.34 -0.81
CA ASP A 167 0.12 -16.44 -0.35
C ASP A 167 1.61 -16.15 -0.55
N GLU A 168 1.96 -14.94 -0.97
CA GLU A 168 3.33 -14.53 -1.24
C GLU A 168 3.96 -13.73 -0.09
N GLN A 169 5.27 -13.85 0.06
CA GLN A 169 6.06 -13.02 0.96
C GLN A 169 6.62 -11.81 0.22
N SER A 170 6.65 -10.65 0.89
CA SER A 170 7.34 -9.48 0.36
C SER A 170 8.86 -9.65 0.48
N THR A 171 9.57 -9.34 -0.59
CA THR A 171 11.03 -9.45 -0.68
C THR A 171 11.69 -8.12 -0.32
N PHE A 172 12.68 -8.20 0.57
CA PHE A 172 13.44 -7.04 1.05
C PHE A 172 14.91 -7.15 0.72
N PHE A 173 15.46 -6.08 0.16
CA PHE A 173 16.89 -5.87 0.02
C PHE A 173 17.44 -5.02 1.18
N SER A 174 18.75 -4.84 1.21
CA SER A 174 19.40 -3.92 2.16
C SER A 174 18.97 -2.46 1.99
N CYS A 175 18.48 -2.10 0.80
CA CYS A 175 18.03 -0.76 0.43
C CYS A 175 16.50 -0.57 0.44
N GLY A 176 15.74 -1.50 1.01
CA GLY A 176 14.27 -1.43 1.08
C GLY A 176 13.55 -2.60 0.43
N SER A 177 12.22 -2.55 0.39
CA SER A 177 11.40 -3.56 -0.29
C SER A 177 11.53 -3.45 -1.82
N VAL A 178 11.41 -4.59 -2.51
CA VAL A 178 11.44 -4.59 -3.98
C VAL A 178 10.24 -3.84 -4.58
N TYR A 179 9.10 -3.91 -3.91
CA TYR A 179 7.88 -3.25 -4.35
C TYR A 179 7.96 -1.74 -4.22
N ASN A 180 8.40 -1.23 -3.05
CA ASN A 180 8.60 0.20 -2.84
C ASN A 180 9.60 0.78 -3.83
N LEU A 181 10.69 0.05 -4.10
CA LEU A 181 11.66 0.40 -5.15
C LEU A 181 10.99 0.52 -6.51
N ALA A 182 10.19 -0.45 -6.93
CA ALA A 182 9.53 -0.44 -8.24
C ALA A 182 8.46 0.67 -8.34
N LEU A 183 7.56 0.76 -7.36
CA LEU A 183 6.50 1.77 -7.30
C LEU A 183 7.06 3.20 -7.37
N CYS A 184 8.08 3.50 -6.57
CA CYS A 184 8.61 4.86 -6.52
C CYS A 184 9.45 5.25 -7.75
N ASN A 185 9.70 4.33 -8.69
CA ASN A 185 10.32 4.65 -9.97
C ASN A 185 9.31 4.88 -11.09
N VAL A 186 8.01 4.74 -10.83
CA VAL A 186 6.98 5.07 -11.82
C VAL A 186 7.14 6.54 -12.22
N PRO A 187 7.35 6.85 -13.52
CA PRO A 187 7.55 8.22 -14.00
C PRO A 187 6.21 8.95 -14.06
N LEU A 188 5.96 9.79 -13.07
CA LEU A 188 4.67 10.49 -12.91
C LEU A 188 4.42 11.48 -14.06
N GLU A 189 5.49 12.08 -14.59
CA GLU A 189 5.49 13.02 -15.69
C GLU A 189 5.07 12.41 -17.03
N GLU A 190 5.24 11.10 -17.21
CA GLU A 190 4.88 10.39 -18.43
C GLU A 190 3.38 10.15 -18.55
N LYS A 191 2.60 10.40 -17.47
CA LYS A 191 1.14 10.25 -17.46
C LYS A 191 0.74 8.88 -17.98
N LEU A 192 1.17 7.85 -17.28
CA LEU A 192 0.88 6.48 -17.63
C LEU A 192 -0.58 6.14 -17.30
N SER A 193 -1.19 5.29 -18.12
CA SER A 193 -2.47 4.67 -17.79
C SER A 193 -2.30 3.71 -16.61
N LEU A 194 -3.41 3.23 -16.04
CA LEU A 194 -3.32 2.26 -14.95
C LEU A 194 -2.67 0.95 -15.43
N GLU A 195 -2.98 0.49 -16.63
CA GLU A 195 -2.38 -0.71 -17.21
C GLU A 195 -0.86 -0.54 -17.37
N GLN A 196 -0.43 0.58 -17.94
CA GLN A 196 1.01 0.88 -18.09
C GLN A 196 1.71 1.00 -16.73
N THR A 197 1.05 1.58 -15.72
CA THR A 197 1.59 1.67 -14.36
C THR A 197 1.77 0.28 -13.74
N VAL A 198 0.78 -0.61 -13.89
CA VAL A 198 0.84 -1.99 -13.38
C VAL A 198 1.97 -2.77 -14.05
N GLU A 199 2.07 -2.67 -15.38
CA GLU A 199 3.15 -3.29 -16.16
C GLU A 199 4.52 -2.77 -15.71
N TYR A 200 4.68 -1.45 -15.64
CA TYR A 200 5.94 -0.81 -15.26
C TYR A 200 6.43 -1.33 -13.90
N ILE A 201 5.56 -1.36 -12.90
CA ILE A 201 5.89 -1.84 -11.56
C ILE A 201 6.34 -3.31 -11.61
N GLN A 202 5.59 -4.19 -12.30
CA GLN A 202 5.93 -5.61 -12.33
C GLN A 202 7.23 -5.87 -13.09
N VAL A 203 7.44 -5.24 -14.25
CA VAL A 203 8.70 -5.35 -15.00
C VAL A 203 9.89 -4.90 -14.15
N GLN A 204 9.74 -3.78 -13.42
CA GLN A 204 10.79 -3.31 -12.52
C GLN A 204 11.06 -4.27 -11.35
N MET A 205 10.04 -4.94 -10.82
CA MET A 205 10.21 -5.99 -9.79
C MET A 205 10.94 -7.21 -10.37
N ASP A 206 10.49 -7.72 -11.52
CA ASP A 206 11.05 -8.89 -12.21
C ASP A 206 12.53 -8.68 -12.56
N GLU A 207 12.89 -7.51 -13.07
CA GLU A 207 14.29 -7.15 -13.36
C GLU A 207 15.18 -7.14 -12.12
N ARG A 208 14.64 -6.77 -10.95
CA ARG A 208 15.39 -6.71 -9.69
C ARG A 208 15.55 -8.08 -9.08
N LEU A 209 14.48 -8.88 -9.06
CA LEU A 209 14.48 -10.23 -8.51
C LEU A 209 15.27 -11.19 -9.41
N GLY A 210 15.14 -11.06 -10.73
CA GLY A 210 15.83 -11.90 -11.72
C GLY A 210 17.36 -11.72 -11.74
N LYS A 211 17.91 -10.67 -11.12
CA LYS A 211 19.36 -10.47 -10.99
C LYS A 211 20.03 -11.42 -10.00
N ASP A 212 19.26 -12.00 -9.08
CA ASP A 212 19.79 -12.86 -8.03
C ASP A 212 18.83 -14.01 -7.75
N SER A 213 19.25 -15.22 -8.14
CA SER A 213 18.45 -16.46 -8.07
C SER A 213 18.07 -16.89 -6.66
N ARG A 214 18.57 -16.20 -5.61
CA ARG A 214 18.14 -16.43 -4.22
C ARG A 214 16.76 -15.89 -3.92
N TYR A 215 16.28 -14.94 -4.73
CA TYR A 215 14.97 -14.33 -4.54
C TYR A 215 13.92 -15.08 -5.35
N SER A 216 12.80 -15.39 -4.69
CA SER A 216 11.61 -15.91 -5.36
C SER A 216 10.92 -14.79 -6.14
N PRO A 217 10.22 -15.12 -7.24
CA PRO A 217 9.31 -14.16 -7.89
C PRO A 217 8.29 -13.61 -6.88
N GLN A 218 7.89 -12.36 -7.08
CA GLN A 218 6.85 -11.69 -6.33
C GLN A 218 5.97 -10.95 -7.32
N ASN A 219 4.65 -11.08 -7.17
CA ASN A 219 3.68 -10.45 -8.05
C ASN A 219 2.85 -9.44 -7.28
N HIS A 220 2.65 -8.28 -7.88
CA HIS A 220 1.74 -7.27 -7.31
C HIS A 220 0.37 -7.31 -7.99
N ARG A 221 -0.62 -6.75 -7.31
CA ARG A 221 -1.97 -6.55 -7.85
C ARG A 221 -2.44 -5.15 -7.57
N VAL A 222 -3.27 -4.63 -8.47
CA VAL A 222 -3.96 -3.35 -8.23
C VAL A 222 -5.46 -3.57 -8.30
N TYR A 223 -6.14 -3.34 -7.18
CA TYR A 223 -7.57 -3.47 -7.06
C TYR A 223 -8.23 -2.10 -7.17
N THR A 224 -9.40 -2.00 -7.83
CA THR A 224 -10.03 -0.70 -8.10
C THR A 224 -11.56 -0.74 -7.96
N SER A 225 -12.16 0.39 -7.56
CA SER A 225 -13.62 0.60 -7.46
C SER A 225 -14.33 0.57 -8.82
N ARG A 226 -13.64 0.97 -9.89
CA ARG A 226 -14.10 0.92 -11.27
C ARG A 226 -12.98 0.52 -12.22
N LYS A 227 -13.29 0.36 -13.50
CA LYS A 227 -12.26 0.34 -14.54
C LYS A 227 -11.70 1.74 -14.75
N PHE A 228 -10.38 1.82 -14.88
CA PHE A 228 -9.66 3.02 -15.29
C PHE A 228 -9.12 2.75 -16.69
N ASP A 229 -9.68 3.46 -17.67
CA ASP A 229 -9.29 3.40 -19.08
C ASP A 229 -8.63 4.71 -19.53
N ASP A 230 -8.41 5.64 -18.59
CA ASP A 230 -7.82 6.95 -18.81
C ASP A 230 -6.31 6.86 -19.09
N ASP A 231 -5.81 7.71 -19.98
CA ASP A 231 -4.39 7.76 -20.33
C ASP A 231 -3.54 8.29 -19.17
N ASP A 232 -4.07 9.13 -18.28
CA ASP A 232 -3.37 9.69 -17.11
C ASP A 232 -4.02 9.20 -15.81
N PHE A 233 -3.54 8.08 -15.27
CA PHE A 233 -4.14 7.47 -14.09
C PHE A 233 -4.08 8.36 -12.84
N PHE A 234 -2.89 8.92 -12.54
CA PHE A 234 -2.72 9.75 -11.34
C PHE A 234 -3.48 11.08 -11.46
N GLY A 235 -3.50 11.69 -12.65
CA GLY A 235 -4.31 12.86 -12.95
C GLY A 235 -5.80 12.60 -12.80
N THR A 236 -6.27 11.42 -13.22
CA THR A 236 -7.68 10.99 -13.06
C THR A 236 -8.08 10.90 -11.59
N LEU A 237 -7.19 10.41 -10.72
CA LEU A 237 -7.40 10.44 -9.26
C LEU A 237 -7.27 11.84 -8.65
N GLY A 238 -6.96 12.86 -9.45
CA GLY A 238 -6.80 14.24 -9.01
C GLY A 238 -5.46 14.51 -8.32
N PHE A 239 -4.44 13.66 -8.50
CA PHE A 239 -3.07 13.99 -8.11
C PHE A 239 -2.42 14.87 -9.18
N SER A 240 -1.69 15.91 -8.75
CA SER A 240 -1.04 16.89 -9.63
C SER A 240 0.44 16.97 -9.30
N PHE A 241 1.30 17.00 -10.30
CA PHE A 241 2.76 17.08 -10.18
C PHE A 241 3.34 18.32 -10.86
#